data_AF-A0A914Y1B3-F1
#
_entry.id   AF-A0A914Y1B3-F1
#
_cell.length_a   1.000
_cell.length_b   1.000
_cell.length_c   1.000
_cell.angle_alpha   90.00
_cell.angle_beta   90.00
_cell.angle_gamma   90.00
#
_symmetry.space_group_name_H-M   'P 1'
#
loop_
_entity.id
_entity.type
_entity.pdbx_description
1 polymer ?
#
loop_
_entity_poly.entity_id
_entity_poly.type
_entity_poly.pdbx_seq_one_letter_code
_entity_poly.pdbx_strand_id
1 'polypeptide(L)'
;MIIALNRCLEMYDHHLCAKLFDGYKVLLWLMIPTCHALFITFFTTPIVFSGLYVSWFFNPHLGYFEDNGVRYVNWFHVVNNITLVTVLTTLYGVFVIVYIKKAHGASTTQKQLE
;
A
#
# COMPACT_ATOMS: atom_id res chain seq x y z
N MET A 1 0.26 2.81 -1.84
CA MET A 1 1.07 3.49 -0.79
C MET A 1 1.46 4.90 -1.20
N ILE A 2 2.08 5.10 -2.37
CA ILE A 2 2.57 6.42 -2.83
C ILE A 2 1.44 7.47 -2.89
N ILE A 3 0.26 7.10 -3.38
CA ILE A 3 -0.91 7.99 -3.43
C ILE A 3 -1.36 8.38 -2.01
N ALA A 4 -1.40 7.42 -1.07
CA ALA A 4 -1.77 7.68 0.32
C ALA A 4 -0.74 8.59 1.01
N LEU A 5 0.56 8.36 0.77
CA LEU A 5 1.65 9.24 1.22
C LEU A 5 1.49 10.66 0.71
N ASN A 6 1.22 10.82 -0.59
CA ASN A 6 1.00 12.12 -1.21
C ASN A 6 -0.13 12.89 -0.51
N ARG A 7 -1.27 12.23 -0.24
CA ARG A 7 -2.40 12.83 0.49
C ARG A 7 -2.07 13.17 1.94
N CYS A 8 -1.29 12.33 2.63
CA CYS A 8 -0.86 12.61 4.00
C CYS A 8 0.08 13.83 4.05
N LEU A 9 1.01 13.93 3.10
CA LEU A 9 1.98 15.02 3.03
C LEU A 9 1.33 16.34 2.63
N GLU A 10 0.40 16.33 1.67
CA GLU A 10 -0.39 17.50 1.27
C GLU A 10 -1.18 18.09 2.45
N MET A 11 -1.73 17.25 3.32
CA MET A 11 -2.45 17.68 4.52
C MET A 11 -1.52 18.20 5.64
N TYR A 12 -0.32 17.61 5.76
CA TYR A 12 0.66 17.98 6.78
C TYR A 12 1.38 19.29 6.46
N ASP A 13 1.97 19.38 5.26
CA ASP A 13 2.70 20.56 4.79
C ASP A 13 2.80 20.58 3.26
N HIS A 14 2.17 21.58 2.65
CA HIS A 14 2.19 21.79 1.20
C HIS A 14 3.63 22.02 0.67
N HIS A 15 4.52 22.64 1.44
CA HIS A 15 5.91 22.87 1.01
C HIS A 15 6.71 21.58 0.92
N LEU A 16 6.53 20.67 1.88
CA LEU A 16 7.17 19.36 1.87
C LEU A 16 6.62 18.47 0.74
N CYS A 17 5.31 18.54 0.50
CA CYS A 17 4.66 17.85 -0.62
C CYS A 17 5.23 18.30 -1.96
N ALA A 18 5.33 19.61 -2.20
CA ALA A 18 5.95 20.16 -3.41
C ALA A 18 7.43 19.73 -3.53
N LYS A 19 8.18 19.70 -2.44
CA LYS A 19 9.60 19.28 -2.51
C LYS A 19 9.77 17.83 -3.00
N LEU A 20 8.90 16.92 -2.54
CA LEU A 20 8.97 15.48 -2.86
C LEU A 20 8.24 15.08 -4.16
N PHE A 21 7.09 15.68 -4.45
CA PHE A 21 6.15 15.26 -5.50
C PHE A 21 5.96 16.30 -6.61
N ASP A 22 6.84 17.29 -6.73
CA ASP A 22 6.73 18.28 -7.81
C ASP A 22 7.42 17.84 -9.11
N GLY A 23 6.79 18.20 -10.24
CA GLY A 23 7.27 17.96 -11.59
C GLY A 23 7.60 16.50 -11.90
N TYR A 24 8.77 16.29 -12.51
CA TYR A 24 9.21 14.97 -12.99
C TYR A 24 9.56 13.98 -11.87
N LYS A 25 9.68 14.43 -10.62
CA LYS A 25 10.01 13.56 -9.49
C LYS A 25 8.90 12.53 -9.23
N VAL A 26 7.65 12.87 -9.53
CA VAL A 26 6.51 11.93 -9.47
C VAL A 26 6.72 10.75 -10.42
N LEU A 27 7.29 10.98 -11.61
CA LEU A 27 7.64 9.89 -12.52
C LEU A 27 8.67 8.96 -11.88
N LEU A 28 9.70 9.50 -11.21
CA LEU A 28 10.68 8.67 -10.49
C LEU A 28 10.01 7.85 -9.38
N TRP A 29 9.08 8.43 -8.63
CA TRP A 29 8.28 7.70 -7.64
C TRP A 29 7.43 6.60 -8.27
N LEU A 30 6.90 6.81 -9.49
CA LEU A 30 6.11 5.82 -10.22
C LEU A 30 6.95 4.70 -10.84
N MET A 31 8.24 4.97 -11.13
CA MET A 31 9.16 3.94 -11.59
C MET A 31 9.37 2.84 -10.55
N ILE A 32 9.38 3.17 -9.26
CA ILE A 32 9.57 2.19 -8.16
C ILE A 32 8.51 1.07 -8.20
N PRO A 33 7.18 1.34 -8.13
CA PRO A 33 6.17 0.29 -8.20
C PRO A 33 6.14 -0.39 -9.57
N THR A 34 6.49 0.32 -10.65
CA THR A 34 6.57 -0.27 -12.00
C THR A 34 7.67 -1.32 -12.09
N CYS A 35 8.89 -1.00 -11.65
CA CYS A 35 10.00 -1.94 -11.58
C CYS A 35 9.70 -3.11 -10.64
N HIS A 36 9.06 -2.84 -9.49
CA HIS A 36 8.65 -3.89 -8.56
C HIS A 36 7.59 -4.82 -9.18
N ALA A 37 6.61 -4.30 -9.91
CA ALA A 37 5.60 -5.09 -10.61
C ALA A 37 6.21 -5.95 -11.73
N LEU A 38 7.16 -5.40 -12.48
CA LEU A 38 7.92 -6.16 -13.48
C LEU A 38 8.73 -7.28 -12.81
N PHE A 39 9.41 -6.98 -11.70
CA PHE A 39 10.18 -7.99 -10.96
C PHE A 39 9.29 -9.15 -10.50
N ILE A 40 8.13 -8.85 -9.89
CA ILE A 40 7.18 -9.88 -9.46
C ILE A 40 6.67 -10.71 -10.65
N THR A 41 6.32 -10.05 -11.75
CA THR A 41 5.76 -10.71 -12.94
C THR A 41 6.75 -11.70 -13.57
N PHE A 42 8.04 -11.34 -13.67
CA PHE A 42 9.02 -12.16 -14.37
C PHE A 42 9.77 -13.16 -13.46
N PHE A 43 9.97 -12.84 -12.18
CA PHE A 43 10.87 -13.62 -11.32
C PHE A 43 10.16 -14.38 -10.19
N THR A 44 8.85 -14.19 -9.99
CA THR A 44 8.13 -14.86 -8.89
C THR A 44 7.06 -15.80 -9.41
N THR A 45 6.76 -16.85 -8.63
CA THR A 45 5.75 -17.84 -8.99
C THR A 45 4.38 -17.17 -9.10
N PRO A 46 3.70 -17.25 -10.26
CA PRO A 46 2.41 -16.63 -10.46
C PRO A 46 1.34 -17.36 -9.67
N ILE A 47 0.29 -16.63 -9.30
CA ILE A 47 -0.90 -17.18 -8.70
C ILE A 47 -1.81 -17.66 -9.83
N VAL A 48 -2.28 -18.91 -9.75
CA VAL A 48 -3.12 -19.52 -10.78
C VAL A 48 -4.57 -19.49 -10.33
N PHE A 49 -5.48 -19.14 -11.25
CA PHE A 49 -6.90 -19.20 -10.98
C PHE A 49 -7.39 -20.65 -11.01
N SER A 50 -8.03 -21.09 -9.93
CA SER A 50 -8.69 -22.40 -9.87
C SER A 50 -10.20 -22.22 -10.06
N GLY A 51 -10.73 -22.83 -11.11
CA GLY A 51 -12.17 -22.87 -11.38
C GLY A 51 -12.96 -23.71 -10.38
N LEU A 52 -12.32 -24.64 -9.67
CA LEU A 52 -12.97 -25.48 -8.65
C LEU A 52 -13.40 -24.68 -7.41
N TYR A 53 -12.55 -23.74 -6.99
CA TYR A 53 -12.78 -22.91 -5.81
C TYR A 53 -13.09 -21.45 -6.16
N VAL A 54 -13.15 -21.13 -7.46
CA VAL A 54 -13.41 -19.77 -7.98
C VAL A 54 -12.50 -18.73 -7.33
N SER A 55 -11.23 -19.06 -7.16
CA SER A 55 -10.27 -18.23 -6.44
C SER A 55 -8.84 -18.48 -6.92
N TRP A 56 -7.91 -17.67 -6.43
CA TRP A 56 -6.51 -17.61 -6.85
C TRP A 56 -5.61 -18.31 -5.83
N PHE A 57 -4.84 -19.30 -6.27
CA PHE A 57 -4.00 -20.10 -5.40
C PHE A 57 -2.57 -20.22 -5.91
N PHE A 58 -1.63 -20.34 -4.97
CA PHE A 58 -0.24 -20.67 -5.28
C PHE A 58 -0.05 -22.14 -5.68
N ASN A 59 -0.94 -23.02 -5.20
CA ASN A 59 -0.95 -24.43 -5.58
C ASN A 59 -1.90 -24.61 -6.78
N PRO A 60 -1.38 -24.89 -8.00
CA PRO A 60 -2.22 -25.13 -9.17
C PRO A 60 -2.94 -26.48 -9.13
N HIS A 61 -2.46 -27.42 -8.30
CA HIS A 61 -3.02 -28.77 -8.16
C HIS A 61 -4.11 -28.86 -7.08
N LEU A 62 -4.44 -27.74 -6.43
CA LEU A 62 -5.42 -27.70 -5.36
C LEU A 62 -6.78 -28.23 -5.85
N GLY A 63 -7.22 -29.35 -5.28
CA GLY A 63 -8.49 -30.01 -5.60
C GLY A 63 -8.47 -30.97 -6.79
N TYR A 64 -7.33 -31.10 -7.50
CA TYR A 64 -7.18 -32.04 -8.63
C TYR A 64 -6.40 -33.30 -8.27
N PHE A 65 -5.40 -33.19 -7.40
CA PHE A 65 -4.58 -34.29 -6.94
C PHE A 65 -4.56 -34.34 -5.41
N GLU A 66 -4.28 -35.53 -4.86
CA GLU A 66 -4.08 -35.69 -3.42
C GLU A 66 -2.89 -34.82 -2.96
N ASP A 67 -3.01 -34.20 -1.78
CA ASP A 67 -2.00 -33.26 -1.31
C ASP A 67 -0.70 -33.99 -0.98
N ASN A 68 0.34 -33.75 -1.78
CA ASN A 68 1.66 -34.34 -1.61
C ASN A 68 2.46 -33.71 -0.45
N GLY A 69 1.87 -32.79 0.32
CA GLY A 69 2.51 -32.09 1.43
C GLY A 69 3.49 -30.98 0.99
N VAL A 70 3.57 -30.71 -0.31
CA VAL A 70 4.42 -29.65 -0.88
C VAL A 70 3.75 -28.30 -0.66
N ARG A 71 4.39 -27.43 0.12
CA ARG A 71 3.89 -26.07 0.35
C ARG A 71 4.31 -25.12 -0.78
N TYR A 72 3.33 -24.68 -1.55
CA TYR A 72 3.49 -23.61 -2.53
C TYR A 72 3.33 -22.26 -1.83
N VAL A 73 4.46 -21.64 -1.47
CA VAL A 73 4.48 -20.32 -0.82
C VAL A 73 5.42 -19.40 -1.59
N ASN A 74 4.91 -18.23 -1.96
CA ASN A 74 5.73 -17.15 -2.50
C ASN A 74 6.07 -16.17 -1.37
N TRP A 75 7.28 -16.28 -0.82
CA TRP A 75 7.74 -15.43 0.28
C TRP A 75 7.76 -13.93 -0.09
N PHE A 76 8.05 -13.59 -1.35
CA PHE A 76 8.00 -12.20 -1.81
C PHE A 76 6.58 -11.63 -1.73
N HIS A 77 5.58 -12.42 -2.10
CA HIS A 77 4.17 -12.02 -1.97
C HIS A 77 3.77 -11.83 -0.50
N VAL A 78 4.21 -12.70 0.40
CA VAL A 78 3.93 -12.58 1.84
C VAL A 78 4.52 -11.29 2.40
N VAL A 79 5.80 -11.03 2.15
CA VAL A 79 6.49 -9.82 2.60
C VAL A 79 5.84 -8.56 2.02
N ASN A 80 5.52 -8.57 0.73
CA ASN A 80 4.85 -7.45 0.08
C ASN A 80 3.49 -7.13 0.73
N ASN A 81 2.65 -8.13 1.00
CA ASN A 81 1.36 -7.91 1.62
C ASN A 81 1.46 -7.41 3.06
N ILE A 82 2.34 -7.99 3.88
CA ILE A 82 2.56 -7.52 5.25
C ILE A 82 3.02 -6.07 5.22
N THR A 83 3.99 -5.74 4.37
CA THR A 83 4.49 -4.37 4.20
C THR A 83 3.39 -3.41 3.78
N LEU A 84 2.53 -3.81 2.83
CA LEU A 84 1.39 -3.01 2.38
C LEU A 84 0.45 -2.69 3.53
N VAL A 85 0.04 -3.71 4.30
CA VAL A 85 -0.88 -3.56 5.43
C VAL A 85 -0.26 -2.65 6.49
N THR A 86 0.96 -2.96 6.95
CA THR A 86 1.61 -2.21 8.04
C THR A 86 1.77 -0.73 7.71
N VAL A 87 2.27 -0.41 6.51
CA VAL A 87 2.51 0.99 6.15
C VAL A 87 1.21 1.73 5.87
N LEU A 88 0.22 1.12 5.20
CA LEU A 88 -1.07 1.77 4.98
C LEU A 88 -1.75 2.09 6.31
N THR A 89 -1.83 1.14 7.23
CA THR A 89 -2.43 1.36 8.56
C THR A 89 -1.71 2.48 9.30
N THR A 90 -0.37 2.49 9.28
CA THR A 90 0.42 3.54 9.94
C THR A 90 0.15 4.91 9.32
N LEU A 91 0.14 5.03 7.99
CA LEU A 91 -0.08 6.29 7.30
C LEU A 91 -1.48 6.86 7.55
N TYR A 92 -2.51 6.02 7.46
CA TYR A 92 -3.88 6.46 7.76
C TYR A 92 -4.05 6.78 9.24
N GLY A 93 -3.38 6.06 10.15
CA GLY A 93 -3.35 6.40 11.57
C GLY A 93 -2.78 7.81 11.82
N VAL A 94 -1.63 8.11 11.22
CA VAL A 94 -1.01 9.44 11.28
C VAL A 94 -1.94 10.50 10.67
N PHE A 95 -2.57 10.20 9.53
CA PHE A 95 -3.51 11.11 8.87
C PHE A 95 -4.67 11.51 9.79
N VAL A 96 -5.30 10.52 10.45
CA VAL A 96 -6.41 10.76 11.37
C VAL A 96 -5.96 11.59 12.57
N ILE A 97 -4.80 11.31 13.14
CA ILE A 97 -4.25 12.07 14.28
C ILE A 97 -4.02 13.54 13.89
N VAL A 98 -3.37 13.78 12.75
CA VAL A 98 -3.11 15.14 12.26
C VAL A 98 -4.42 15.88 11.99
N TYR A 99 -5.39 15.20 11.37
CA TYR A 99 -6.71 15.75 11.09
C TYR A 99 -7.44 16.18 12.37
N ILE A 100 -7.49 15.32 13.39
CA ILE A 100 -8.13 15.63 14.68
C ILE A 100 -7.44 16.81 15.37
N LYS A 101 -6.10 16.85 15.42
CA LYS A 101 -5.36 17.96 16.03
C LYS A 101 -5.68 19.30 15.35
N LYS A 102 -5.78 19.32 14.03
CA LYS A 102 -6.13 20.52 13.26
C LYS A 102 -7.59 20.93 13.50
N ALA A 103 -8.52 19.97 13.55
CA ALA A 103 -9.92 20.23 13.84
C ALA A 103 -10.14 20.83 15.24
N HIS A 104 -9.45 20.30 16.27
CA HIS A 104 -9.53 20.84 17.64
C HIS A 104 -8.84 22.21 17.79
N GLY A 105 -7.76 22.46 17.04
CA GLY A 105 -7.12 23.78 17.00
C GLY A 105 -8.06 24.85 16.44
N ALA A 106 -8.79 24.54 15.36
CA ALA A 106 -9.75 25.46 14.76
C ALA A 106 -10.95 25.77 15.67
N SER A 107 -11.46 24.80 16.43
CA SER A 107 -12.60 25.03 17.35
C SER A 107 -12.23 25.89 18.56
N THR A 108 -10.97 25.83 19.00
CA THR A 108 -10.47 26.63 20.13
C THR A 108 -10.30 28.10 19.73
N THR A 109 -9.79 28.36 18.52
CA THR A 109 -9.64 29.73 17.99
C THR A 109 -10.99 30.44 17.80
N GLN A 110 -12.03 29.71 17.36
CA GLN A 110 -13.38 30.27 17.20
C GLN A 110 -13.97 30.75 18.54
N LYS A 111 -13.80 29.97 19.62
CA LYS A 111 -14.28 30.33 20.97
C LYS A 111 -13.54 31.52 21.61
N GLN A 112 -12.39 31.93 21.09
CA GLN A 112 -11.65 33.10 21.58
C GLN A 112 -12.03 34.40 20.84
N LEU A 113 -12.77 34.28 19.73
CA LEU A 113 -13.24 35.40 18.92
C LEU A 113 -14.69 35.81 19.24
N GLU A 114 -15.43 34.98 19.99
CA GLU A 114 -16.74 35.26 20.58
C GLU A 114 -16.58 35.83 22.01
#